data_AF-A0A3N5DN27-F1
#
_entry.id   AF-A0A3N5DN27-F1
#
_cell.length_a   1.000
_cell.length_b   1.000
_cell.length_c   1.000
_cell.angle_alpha   90.00
_cell.angle_beta   90.00
_cell.angle_gamma   90.00
#
_symmetry.space_group_name_H-M   'P 1'
#
loop_
_entity.id
_entity.type
_entity.pdbx_description
1 polymer ?
#
loop_
_entity_poly.entity_id
_entity_poly.type
_entity_poly.pdbx_seq_one_letter_code
_entity_poly.pdbx_strand_id
1 'polypeptide(L)'
;MSGAGGPPRWWQMPMTLRMTQGEYRANVTGINIVFGAVLGFVLADTAALSTTDFIVLLLLNAGIVVTILYLGSSPYRLCYGVTAVAMIALLPLVLDDAVAATVPRLQATLGVWTAVVIVVELMPREKPAPYGRDTTERIEADEPE
;
A
#
# COMPACT_ATOMS: atom_id res chain seq x y z
N MET A 1 16.98 24.59 -30.35
CA MET A 1 16.89 24.59 -28.87
C MET A 1 15.75 25.52 -28.46
N SER A 2 14.57 24.99 -28.14
CA SER A 2 13.46 25.77 -27.58
C SER A 2 12.90 25.00 -26.38
N GLY A 3 13.34 25.40 -25.19
CA GLY A 3 12.81 24.89 -23.93
C GLY A 3 11.54 25.64 -23.59
N ALA A 4 10.39 25.04 -23.87
CA ALA A 4 9.10 25.56 -23.46
C ALA A 4 8.90 25.31 -21.95
N GLY A 5 9.36 26.26 -21.12
CA GLY A 5 9.02 26.32 -19.70
C GLY A 5 7.59 26.82 -19.51
N GLY A 6 6.61 25.93 -19.64
CA GLY A 6 5.22 26.23 -19.26
C GLY A 6 5.10 26.57 -17.77
N PRO A 7 4.12 27.38 -17.36
CA PRO A 7 3.96 27.79 -15.97
C PRO A 7 3.75 26.56 -15.06
N PRO A 8 4.33 26.56 -13.85
CA PRO A 8 4.33 25.40 -12.98
C PRO A 8 2.88 25.07 -12.54
N ARG A 9 2.48 23.81 -12.70
CA ARG A 9 1.08 23.33 -12.57
C ARG A 9 0.53 23.24 -11.12
N TRP A 10 1.22 23.77 -10.12
CA TRP A 10 0.87 23.61 -8.70
C TRP A 10 -0.47 24.23 -8.26
N TRP A 11 -1.06 25.11 -9.07
CA TRP A 11 -2.39 25.71 -8.84
C TRP A 11 -3.55 25.00 -9.53
N GLN A 12 -3.29 24.01 -10.39
CA GLN A 12 -4.36 23.35 -11.14
C GLN A 12 -5.12 22.42 -10.19
N MET A 13 -6.30 22.84 -9.73
CA MET A 13 -7.19 21.96 -9.00
C MET A 13 -7.72 20.88 -9.96
N PRO A 14 -7.61 19.59 -9.62
CA PRO A 14 -8.16 18.54 -10.44
C PRO A 14 -9.68 18.72 -10.53
N MET A 15 -10.18 18.95 -11.74
CA MET A 15 -11.62 19.06 -12.03
C MET A 15 -12.32 17.69 -12.04
N THR A 16 -11.56 16.60 -11.85
CA THR A 16 -12.07 15.22 -11.82
C THR A 16 -11.80 14.59 -10.46
N LEU A 17 -12.77 13.80 -9.98
CA LEU A 17 -12.64 12.95 -8.78
C LEU A 17 -11.79 11.68 -9.03
N ARG A 18 -11.12 11.57 -10.19
CA ARG A 18 -10.37 10.39 -10.58
C ARG A 18 -8.93 10.52 -10.15
N MET A 19 -8.48 9.59 -9.32
CA MET A 19 -7.11 9.61 -8.83
C MET A 19 -6.14 9.20 -9.95
N THR A 20 -5.11 10.02 -10.18
CA THR A 20 -4.01 9.71 -11.09
C THR A 20 -3.18 8.54 -10.53
N GLN A 21 -2.42 7.87 -11.40
CA GLN A 21 -1.52 6.80 -10.96
C GLN A 21 -0.43 7.29 -9.99
N GLY A 22 -0.01 8.56 -10.11
CA GLY A 22 0.96 9.18 -9.21
C GLY A 22 0.40 9.42 -7.81
N GLU A 23 -0.79 10.02 -7.72
CA GLU A 23 -1.51 10.23 -6.46
C GLU A 23 -1.84 8.91 -5.76
N TYR A 24 -2.20 7.89 -6.53
CA TYR A 24 -2.41 6.55 -5.99
C TYR A 24 -1.16 5.99 -5.31
N ARG A 25 -0.02 6.00 -6.01
CA ARG A 25 1.24 5.50 -5.47
C ARG A 25 1.67 6.30 -4.25
N ALA A 26 1.50 7.63 -4.28
CA ALA A 26 1.79 8.49 -3.14
C ALA A 26 0.91 8.14 -1.93
N ASN A 27 -0.39 7.92 -2.12
CA ASN A 27 -1.30 7.51 -1.05
C ASN A 27 -0.91 6.17 -0.44
N VAL A 28 -0.72 5.13 -1.24
CA VAL A 28 -0.33 3.80 -0.74
C VAL A 28 1.02 3.86 -0.02
N THR A 29 2.00 4.58 -0.58
CA THR A 29 3.31 4.75 0.05
C THR A 29 3.20 5.48 1.39
N GLY A 30 2.44 6.58 1.44
CA GLY A 30 2.22 7.35 2.67
C GLY A 30 1.54 6.52 3.76
N ILE A 31 0.51 5.75 3.40
CA ILE A 31 -0.17 4.82 4.32
C ILE A 31 0.83 3.82 4.89
N ASN A 32 1.66 3.21 4.04
CA ASN A 32 2.63 2.20 4.50
C ASN A 32 3.68 2.76 5.45
N ILE A 33 4.15 3.99 5.22
CA ILE A 33 5.11 4.67 6.10
C ILE A 33 4.47 4.94 7.47
N VAL A 34 3.26 5.52 7.49
CA VAL A 34 2.56 5.87 8.73
C VAL A 34 2.28 4.61 9.57
N PHE A 35 1.71 3.58 8.97
CA PHE A 35 1.40 2.36 9.74
C PHE A 35 2.65 1.54 10.10
N GLY A 36 3.70 1.58 9.28
CA GLY A 36 5.00 1.03 9.68
C GLY A 36 5.54 1.67 10.95
N ALA A 37 5.43 3.00 11.07
CA ALA A 37 5.83 3.73 12.27
C ALA A 37 4.94 3.40 13.48
N VAL A 38 3.61 3.35 13.29
CA VAL A 38 2.66 2.98 14.36
C VAL A 38 2.92 1.55 14.85
N LEU A 39 3.22 0.60 13.96
CA LEU A 39 3.60 -0.76 14.36
C LEU A 39 4.89 -0.78 15.17
N GLY A 40 5.90 0.01 14.79
CA GLY A 40 7.11 0.16 15.59
C GLY A 40 6.82 0.62 17.02
N PHE A 41 5.86 1.54 17.19
CA PHE A 41 5.40 1.98 18.51
C PHE A 41 4.66 0.87 19.27
N VAL A 42 3.77 0.13 18.62
CA VAL A 42 3.05 -1.00 19.24
C VAL A 42 4.01 -2.12 19.67
N LEU A 43 5.07 -2.36 18.90
CA LEU A 43 6.12 -3.32 19.23
C LEU A 43 7.16 -2.77 20.21
N ALA A 44 7.23 -1.48 20.47
CA ALA A 44 8.06 -0.95 21.55
C ALA A 44 7.46 -1.28 22.93
N ASP A 45 6.13 -1.36 22.99
CA ASP A 45 5.36 -1.70 24.18
C ASP A 45 5.45 -3.19 24.55
N THR A 46 6.08 -4.03 23.71
CA THR A 46 6.32 -5.46 23.96
C THR A 46 7.64 -5.75 24.68
N ALA A 47 8.31 -4.74 25.23
CA ALA A 47 9.63 -4.86 25.86
C ALA A 47 9.70 -5.87 27.03
N ALA A 48 8.56 -6.28 27.60
CA ALA A 48 8.47 -7.28 28.67
C ALA A 48 8.39 -8.74 28.17
N LEU A 49 8.35 -8.98 26.86
CA LEU A 49 8.25 -10.32 26.28
C LEU A 49 9.58 -11.08 26.30
N SER A 50 9.48 -12.42 26.35
CA SER A 50 10.65 -13.27 26.17
C SER A 50 11.24 -13.08 24.77
N THR A 51 12.56 -13.26 24.61
CA THR A 51 13.24 -13.09 23.33
C THR A 51 12.63 -13.95 22.22
N THR A 52 12.23 -15.19 22.55
CA THR A 52 11.62 -16.11 21.59
C THR A 52 10.27 -15.61 21.11
N ASP A 53 9.41 -15.18 22.04
CA ASP A 53 8.07 -14.66 21.70
C ASP A 53 8.16 -13.40 20.86
N PHE A 54 9.13 -12.54 21.17
CA PHE A 54 9.39 -11.34 20.38
C PHE A 54 9.81 -11.66 18.94
N ILE A 55 10.69 -12.66 18.74
CA ILE A 55 11.10 -13.11 17.40
C ILE A 55 9.91 -13.67 16.62
N VAL A 56 9.10 -14.51 17.25
CA VAL A 56 7.90 -15.11 16.61
C VAL A 56 6.89 -14.02 16.24
N LEU A 57 6.63 -13.09 17.16
CA LEU A 57 5.74 -11.95 16.94
C LEU A 57 6.23 -11.09 15.78
N LEU A 58 7.54 -10.77 15.73
CA LEU A 58 8.14 -10.02 14.63
C LEU A 58 7.97 -10.74 13.29
N LEU A 59 8.22 -12.04 13.24
CA LEU A 59 8.13 -12.82 12.01
C LEU A 59 6.70 -12.89 11.48
N LEU A 60 5.72 -13.14 12.37
CA LEU A 60 4.30 -13.13 12.02
C LEU A 60 3.85 -11.75 11.56
N ASN A 61 4.20 -10.70 12.31
CA ASN A 61 3.84 -9.33 11.97
C ASN A 61 4.44 -8.92 10.61
N ALA A 62 5.70 -9.24 10.36
CA ALA A 62 6.34 -8.98 9.07
C ALA A 62 5.60 -9.68 7.91
N GLY A 63 5.19 -10.94 8.11
CA GLY A 63 4.39 -11.67 7.12
C GLY A 63 3.04 -11.01 6.83
N ILE A 64 2.33 -10.55 7.86
CA ILE A 64 1.06 -9.84 7.68
C ILE A 64 1.29 -8.51 6.97
N VAL A 65 2.28 -7.73 7.39
CA VAL A 65 2.63 -6.46 6.76
C VAL A 65 2.93 -6.64 5.28
N VAL A 66 3.78 -7.60 4.91
CA VAL A 66 4.09 -7.90 3.50
C VAL A 66 2.82 -8.27 2.73
N THR A 67 1.91 -9.04 3.33
CA THR A 67 0.62 -9.39 2.73
C THR A 67 -0.25 -8.15 2.48
N ILE A 68 -0.30 -7.22 3.44
CA ILE A 68 -0.99 -5.91 3.28
C ILE A 68 -0.32 -5.08 2.17
N LEU A 69 1.01 -5.10 2.06
CA LEU A 69 1.72 -4.41 0.97
C LEU A 69 1.38 -5.02 -0.40
N TYR A 70 1.21 -6.34 -0.49
CA TYR A 70 0.77 -7.02 -1.71
C TYR A 70 -0.66 -6.71 -2.08
N LEU A 71 -1.54 -6.49 -1.10
CA LEU A 71 -2.91 -6.03 -1.35
C LEU A 71 -2.93 -4.71 -2.15
N GLY A 72 -2.04 -3.77 -1.82
CA GLY A 72 -1.92 -2.48 -2.51
C GLY A 72 -1.05 -2.47 -3.78
N SER A 73 -0.47 -3.61 -4.19
CA SER A 73 0.46 -3.65 -5.34
C SER A 73 0.20 -4.78 -6.34
N SER A 74 -0.61 -5.76 -5.98
CA SER A 74 -0.89 -6.94 -6.79
C SER A 74 -2.24 -6.86 -7.53
N PRO A 75 -2.39 -7.53 -8.69
CA PRO A 75 -3.70 -7.74 -9.32
C PRO A 75 -4.63 -8.65 -8.50
N TYR A 76 -4.11 -9.54 -7.65
CA TYR A 76 -4.90 -10.52 -6.88
C TYR A 76 -5.40 -9.96 -5.54
N ARG A 77 -5.94 -8.73 -5.56
CA ARG A 77 -6.28 -7.94 -4.36
C ARG A 77 -7.23 -8.68 -3.41
N LEU A 78 -8.28 -9.30 -3.94
CA LEU A 78 -9.24 -10.04 -3.11
C LEU A 78 -8.56 -11.17 -2.32
N CYS A 79 -7.66 -11.91 -2.98
CA CYS A 79 -6.93 -13.03 -2.37
C CYS A 79 -6.02 -12.54 -1.24
N TYR A 80 -5.25 -11.48 -1.49
CA TYR A 80 -4.38 -10.89 -0.45
C TYR A 80 -5.17 -10.23 0.68
N GLY A 81 -6.32 -9.63 0.38
CA GLY A 81 -7.19 -9.04 1.40
C GLY A 81 -7.77 -10.08 2.33
N VAL A 82 -8.31 -11.17 1.78
CA VAL A 82 -8.80 -12.32 2.56
C VAL A 82 -7.65 -12.95 3.36
N THR A 83 -6.49 -13.15 2.75
CA THR A 83 -5.31 -13.69 3.43
C THR A 83 -4.87 -12.80 4.59
N ALA A 84 -4.78 -11.48 4.39
CA ALA A 84 -4.41 -10.54 5.45
C ALA A 84 -5.40 -10.57 6.62
N VAL A 85 -6.71 -10.51 6.34
CA VAL A 85 -7.75 -10.59 7.37
C VAL A 85 -7.69 -11.92 8.12
N ALA A 86 -7.50 -13.04 7.40
CA ALA A 86 -7.35 -14.35 8.02
C ALA A 86 -6.13 -14.41 8.94
N MET A 87 -4.97 -13.92 8.50
CA MET A 87 -3.76 -13.91 9.34
C MET A 87 -3.93 -13.01 10.57
N ILE A 88 -4.58 -11.86 10.46
CA ILE A 88 -4.88 -10.97 11.60
C ILE A 88 -5.83 -11.66 12.59
N ALA A 89 -6.87 -12.32 12.10
CA ALA A 89 -7.85 -13.02 12.94
C ALA A 89 -7.24 -14.25 13.64
N LEU A 90 -6.31 -14.94 12.97
CA LEU A 90 -5.63 -16.13 13.50
C LEU A 90 -4.43 -15.79 14.39
N LEU A 91 -3.99 -14.53 14.43
CA LEU A 91 -2.88 -14.07 15.27
C LEU A 91 -2.96 -14.55 16.74
N PRO A 92 -4.09 -14.41 17.47
CA PRO A 92 -4.22 -14.88 18.85
C PRO A 92 -4.14 -16.40 19.01
N LEU A 93 -4.37 -17.18 17.96
CA LEU A 93 -4.29 -18.65 18.04
C LEU A 93 -2.85 -19.16 17.97
N VAL A 94 -1.95 -18.37 17.39
CA VAL A 94 -0.53 -18.75 17.17
C VAL A 94 0.36 -18.23 18.29
N LEU A 95 -0.09 -17.23 19.03
CA LEU A 95 0.67 -16.58 20.10
C LEU A 95 0.22 -17.10 21.46
N ASP A 96 1.19 -17.37 22.33
CA ASP A 96 0.94 -17.81 23.71
C ASP A 96 0.36 -16.69 24.59
N ASP A 97 -0.23 -17.06 25.73
CA ASP A 97 -0.88 -16.14 26.69
C ASP A 97 0.05 -14.98 27.14
N ALA A 98 1.37 -15.18 27.09
CA ALA A 98 2.36 -14.14 27.41
C ALA A 98 2.31 -12.93 26.46
N VAL A 99 1.88 -13.13 25.21
CA VAL A 99 1.76 -12.08 24.18
C VAL A 99 0.35 -11.48 24.13
N ALA A 100 -0.61 -12.10 24.83
CA ALA A 100 -2.03 -11.79 24.72
C ALA A 100 -2.39 -10.33 25.08
N ALA A 101 -1.60 -9.66 25.91
CA ALA A 101 -1.83 -8.26 26.28
C ALA A 101 -1.60 -7.28 25.11
N THR A 102 -0.69 -7.59 24.19
CA THR A 102 -0.33 -6.71 23.06
C THR A 102 -1.13 -7.05 21.80
N VAL A 103 -1.62 -8.29 21.69
CA VAL A 103 -2.37 -8.79 20.54
C VAL A 103 -3.54 -7.88 20.13
N PRO A 104 -4.40 -7.37 21.04
CA PRO A 104 -5.53 -6.53 20.65
C PRO A 104 -5.10 -5.22 19.96
N ARG A 105 -4.03 -4.57 20.45
CA ARG A 105 -3.53 -3.32 19.86
C ARG A 105 -2.90 -3.58 18.49
N LEU A 106 -2.18 -4.69 18.37
CA LEU A 106 -1.57 -5.12 17.11
C LEU A 106 -2.63 -5.47 16.07
N GLN A 107 -3.65 -6.26 16.44
CA GLN A 107 -4.79 -6.58 15.58
C GLN A 107 -5.54 -5.33 15.14
N ALA A 108 -5.81 -4.39 16.06
CA ALA A 108 -6.46 -3.14 15.72
C ALA A 108 -5.64 -2.33 14.70
N THR A 109 -4.33 -2.21 14.91
CA THR A 109 -3.43 -1.49 14.01
C THR A 109 -3.41 -2.10 12.61
N LEU A 110 -3.22 -3.42 12.53
CA LEU A 110 -3.20 -4.16 11.28
C LEU A 110 -4.56 -4.17 10.58
N GLY A 111 -5.65 -4.24 11.35
CA GLY A 111 -7.02 -4.20 10.85
C GLY A 111 -7.37 -2.85 10.23
N VAL A 112 -7.05 -1.76 10.93
CA VAL A 112 -7.25 -0.40 10.39
C VAL A 112 -6.36 -0.18 9.17
N TRP A 113 -5.10 -0.59 9.20
CA TRP A 113 -4.21 -0.51 8.03
C TRP A 113 -4.83 -1.24 6.82
N THR A 114 -5.23 -2.49 7.01
CA THR A 114 -5.87 -3.31 5.96
C THR A 114 -7.12 -2.62 5.42
N ALA A 115 -7.99 -2.11 6.29
CA ALA A 115 -9.22 -1.43 5.88
C ALA A 115 -8.93 -0.17 5.06
N VAL A 116 -7.95 0.65 5.48
CA VAL A 116 -7.54 1.85 4.75
C VAL A 116 -6.99 1.51 3.37
N VAL A 117 -6.16 0.47 3.26
CA VAL A 117 -5.65 -0.01 1.96
C VAL A 117 -6.81 -0.46 1.08
N ILE A 118 -7.78 -1.23 1.61
CA ILE A 118 -8.96 -1.66 0.85
C ILE A 118 -9.75 -0.45 0.35
N VAL A 119 -9.98 0.57 1.18
CA VAL A 119 -10.70 1.79 0.79
C VAL A 119 -9.98 2.50 -0.37
N VAL A 120 -8.66 2.66 -0.29
CA VAL A 120 -7.85 3.24 -1.37
C VAL A 120 -7.86 2.34 -2.63
N GLU A 121 -7.95 1.02 -2.46
CA GLU A 121 -8.11 0.08 -3.56
C GLU A 121 -9.45 0.19 -4.30
N LEU A 122 -10.51 0.58 -3.60
CA LEU A 122 -11.85 0.74 -4.16
C LEU A 122 -12.08 2.12 -4.81
N MET A 123 -11.18 3.08 -4.60
CA MET A 123 -11.31 4.42 -5.20
C MET A 123 -11.15 4.38 -6.73
N PRO A 124 -11.99 5.10 -7.50
CA PRO A 124 -11.87 5.19 -8.95
C PRO A 124 -10.53 5.76 -9.41
N ARG A 125 -9.84 5.06 -10.32
CA ARG A 125 -8.56 5.48 -10.89
C ARG A 125 -8.66 5.74 -12.37
N GLU A 126 -7.80 6.61 -12.87
CA GLU A 126 -7.60 6.73 -14.30
C GLU A 126 -7.04 5.43 -14.87
N LYS A 127 -7.72 4.89 -15.89
CA LYS A 127 -7.20 3.78 -16.69
C LYS A 127 -5.93 4.28 -17.40
N PRO A 128 -4.83 3.53 -17.39
CA PRO A 128 -3.65 3.85 -18.19
C PRO A 128 -4.09 4.11 -19.63
N ALA A 129 -3.62 5.20 -20.24
CA ALA A 129 -3.82 5.42 -21.66
C ALA A 129 -3.33 4.18 -22.43
N PRO A 130 -4.08 3.68 -23.43
CA PRO A 130 -3.62 2.55 -24.23
C PRO A 130 -2.26 2.87 -24.83
N TYR A 131 -1.25 2.04 -24.55
CA TYR A 131 0.05 2.17 -25.18
C TYR A 131 -0.10 1.86 -26.67
N GLY A 132 0.21 2.84 -27.53
CA GLY A 132 0.34 2.67 -28.97
C GLY A 132 -0.79 3.30 -29.78
N ARG A 133 -0.58 4.55 -30.22
CA ARG A 133 -1.02 5.00 -31.54
C ARG A 133 -0.39 6.27 -32.13
N ASP A 134 0.51 6.98 -31.46
CA ASP A 134 0.95 8.30 -31.96
C ASP A 134 2.40 8.41 -32.48
N THR A 135 3.23 7.36 -32.38
CA THR A 135 4.65 7.46 -32.81
C THR A 135 4.97 6.78 -34.13
N THR A 136 4.13 5.88 -34.64
CA THR A 136 4.40 5.21 -35.93
C THR A 136 3.95 6.07 -37.12
N GLU A 137 2.85 6.82 -36.99
CA GLU A 137 2.30 7.63 -38.08
C GLU A 137 3.16 8.87 -38.45
N ARG A 138 4.02 9.34 -37.54
CA ARG A 138 4.91 10.48 -37.80
C ARG A 138 6.23 10.10 -38.47
N ILE A 139 6.61 8.84 -38.44
CA ILE A 139 7.90 8.39 -39.01
C ILE A 139 7.75 8.08 -40.50
N GLU A 140 6.56 7.69 -40.95
CA GLU A 140 6.30 7.32 -42.35
C GLU A 140 5.98 8.53 -43.26
N ALA A 141 5.68 9.70 -42.68
CA ALA A 141 5.28 10.89 -43.44
C ALA A 141 6.46 11.80 -43.88
N ASP A 142 7.70 11.43 -43.56
CA ASP A 142 8.88 12.31 -43.70
C ASP A 142 10.05 11.65 -44.47
N GLU A 143 9.79 10.61 -45.26
CA GLU A 143 10.76 10.12 -46.26
C GLU A 143 10.52 10.82 -47.61
N PRO A 144 11.36 11.80 -48.01
CA PRO A 144 11.38 12.28 -49.39
C PRO A 144 12.12 11.28 -50.29
N GLU A 145 11.46 10.87 -51.40
CA GLU A 145 12.10 10.23 -52.57
C GLU A 145 13.12 11.14 -53.26
#